data_AF-A0A497I2R8-F1
#
_entry.id   AF-A0A497I2R8-F1
#
_cell.length_a   1.000
_cell.length_b   1.000
_cell.length_c   1.000
_cell.angle_alpha   90.00
_cell.angle_beta   90.00
_cell.angle_gamma   90.00
#
_symmetry.space_group_name_H-M   'P 1'
#
loop_
_entity.id
_entity.type
_entity.pdbx_description
1 polymer ?
#
loop_
_entity_poly.entity_id
_entity_poly.type
_entity_poly.pdbx_seq_one_letter_code
_entity_poly.pdbx_strand_id
1 'polypeptide(L)'
;MVKNLIVGIDPGTTVGIAILDLKRDILDISSSKNFSVDNIVEHLLKFGTPVIIATDVSNVHQTVEKVSSSFQCKTFAPATPLSIREKNEITKEYSVSNAHERDALASALKAYDHYRTKFENIDARLEDLGAKNLSSAVKTLVLRDFTVKNALNTLTKKEEPKEKKIVKKEIQKKVETPEKISLERIKEYNKELLEKIKLMEKENEMLKRKNKKILNEIDIETRRSEIIQQKKRVINSLKEEIKSKKEKILELQQIIRDLKGIRTLELSEEAHTVKVLDYFTKEEIRSLDTKFKIKKGDIIYIKDPSGGGGSTAELLVEKQIKALIVGDPRRMSHNAKQVFENEDIPVLNLNTKIVENFGIVDKEEFRDAYSEWKTKAKIKAAEKKEKWLNKLLKEYKKERIKKLK
;
A
#
# COMPACT_ATOMS: atom_id res chain seq x y z
N MET A 1 -5.45 13.90 -37.36
CA MET A 1 -5.25 14.55 -36.05
C MET A 1 -4.45 13.60 -35.19
N VAL A 2 -3.30 14.04 -34.68
CA VAL A 2 -2.50 13.24 -33.75
C VAL A 2 -3.26 13.14 -32.43
N LYS A 3 -3.56 11.92 -31.96
CA LYS A 3 -4.25 11.70 -30.69
C LYS A 3 -3.28 12.00 -29.54
N ASN A 4 -3.72 12.76 -28.55
CA ASN A 4 -2.94 12.99 -27.34
C ASN A 4 -3.23 11.89 -26.32
N LEU A 5 -2.17 11.39 -25.69
CA LEU A 5 -2.24 10.20 -24.84
C LEU A 5 -1.81 10.48 -23.40
N ILE A 6 -2.46 9.80 -22.46
CA ILE A 6 -1.98 9.62 -21.09
C ILE A 6 -1.48 8.18 -20.99
N VAL A 7 -0.22 8.00 -20.64
CA VAL A 7 0.43 6.69 -20.65
C VAL A 7 0.88 6.34 -19.25
N GLY A 8 0.50 5.17 -18.74
CA GLY A 8 1.07 4.59 -17.53
C GLY A 8 2.19 3.63 -17.88
N ILE A 9 3.32 3.72 -17.18
CA ILE A 9 4.47 2.84 -17.36
C ILE A 9 4.85 2.25 -16.00
N ASP A 10 4.84 0.92 -15.90
CA ASP A 10 5.40 0.16 -14.79
C ASP A 10 6.79 -0.39 -15.20
N PRO A 11 7.89 0.21 -14.74
CA PRO A 11 9.24 -0.16 -15.17
C PRO A 11 9.76 -1.39 -14.40
N GLY A 12 10.39 -2.32 -15.11
CA GLY A 12 11.00 -3.51 -14.52
C GLY A 12 11.60 -4.43 -15.57
N THR A 13 11.87 -5.69 -15.21
CA THR A 13 12.25 -6.74 -16.18
C THR A 13 11.11 -7.02 -17.16
N THR A 14 9.88 -6.89 -16.68
CA THR A 14 8.66 -6.82 -17.49
C THR A 14 8.13 -5.40 -17.37
N VAL A 15 7.97 -4.72 -18.51
CA VAL A 15 7.42 -3.36 -18.55
C VAL A 15 5.93 -3.47 -18.83
N GLY A 16 5.10 -2.94 -17.93
CA GLY A 16 3.68 -2.74 -18.16
C GLY A 16 3.42 -1.39 -18.81
N ILE A 17 2.54 -1.35 -19.81
CA ILE A 17 2.11 -0.12 -20.49
C ILE A 17 0.58 -0.09 -20.53
N ALA A 18 0.01 1.06 -20.17
CA ALA A 18 -1.40 1.35 -20.38
C ALA A 18 -1.54 2.69 -21.09
N ILE A 19 -2.34 2.74 -22.15
CA ILE A 19 -2.53 3.92 -22.99
C ILE A 19 -3.99 4.35 -22.91
N LEU A 20 -4.20 5.58 -22.46
CA LEU A 20 -5.50 6.25 -22.40
C LEU A 20 -5.50 7.45 -23.33
N ASP A 21 -6.66 7.81 -23.85
CA ASP A 21 -6.87 9.12 -24.46
C ASP A 21 -7.23 10.19 -23.41
N LEU A 22 -7.39 11.45 -23.85
CA LEU A 22 -7.79 12.56 -22.98
C LEU A 22 -9.26 12.53 -22.53
N LYS A 23 -10.04 11.53 -22.94
CA LYS A 23 -11.44 11.29 -22.53
C LYS A 23 -11.61 10.10 -21.60
N ARG A 24 -10.50 9.45 -21.22
CA ARG A 24 -10.44 8.23 -20.37
C ARG A 24 -10.69 6.92 -21.13
N ASP A 25 -10.75 6.94 -22.47
CA ASP A 25 -10.91 5.70 -23.24
C ASP A 25 -9.57 4.95 -23.28
N ILE A 26 -9.61 3.65 -22.97
CA ILE A 26 -8.44 2.77 -23.04
C ILE A 26 -8.18 2.39 -24.49
N LEU A 27 -6.98 2.70 -24.97
CA LEU A 27 -6.52 2.39 -26.32
C LEU A 27 -5.70 1.10 -26.36
N ASP A 28 -4.90 0.84 -25.32
CA ASP A 28 -4.07 -0.35 -25.21
C ASP A 28 -3.71 -0.65 -23.74
N ILE A 29 -3.61 -1.93 -23.40
CA ILE A 29 -3.02 -2.43 -22.16
C ILE A 29 -2.14 -3.61 -22.56
N SER A 30 -0.85 -3.51 -22.31
CA SER A 30 0.11 -4.53 -22.72
C SER A 30 1.27 -4.63 -21.74
N SER A 31 1.96 -5.77 -21.79
CA SER A 31 3.18 -5.98 -21.03
C SER A 31 4.17 -6.79 -21.84
N SER A 32 5.46 -6.46 -21.71
CA SER A 32 6.51 -7.14 -22.44
C SER A 32 7.79 -7.26 -21.61
N LYS A 33 8.49 -8.38 -21.75
CA LYS A 33 9.80 -8.60 -21.13
C LYS A 33 10.89 -7.87 -21.92
N ASN A 34 11.85 -7.27 -21.24
CA ASN A 34 13.00 -6.58 -21.84
C ASN A 34 12.62 -5.46 -22.83
N PHE A 35 11.62 -4.65 -22.48
CA PHE A 35 11.20 -3.55 -23.32
C PHE A 35 12.15 -2.35 -23.20
N SER A 36 12.90 -2.09 -24.27
CA SER A 36 13.81 -0.93 -24.35
C SER A 36 13.03 0.37 -24.43
N VAL A 37 13.70 1.49 -24.08
CA VAL A 37 13.11 2.84 -24.19
C VAL A 37 12.65 3.13 -25.62
N ASP A 38 13.44 2.73 -26.62
CA ASP A 38 13.12 2.95 -28.04
C ASP A 38 11.88 2.17 -28.48
N ASN A 39 11.77 0.90 -28.06
CA ASN A 39 10.60 0.07 -28.35
C ASN A 39 9.33 0.63 -27.70
N ILE A 40 9.44 1.18 -26.49
CA ILE A 40 8.33 1.86 -25.82
C ILE A 40 7.91 3.09 -26.64
N VAL A 41 8.86 3.93 -27.06
CA VAL A 41 8.58 5.12 -27.88
C VAL A 41 7.88 4.74 -29.19
N GLU A 42 8.40 3.75 -29.91
CA GLU A 42 7.79 3.24 -31.14
C GLU A 42 6.38 2.69 -30.92
N HIS A 43 6.15 1.97 -29.82
CA HIS A 43 4.84 1.44 -29.48
C HIS A 43 3.83 2.57 -29.24
N LEU A 44 4.21 3.58 -28.46
CA LEU A 44 3.33 4.72 -28.15
C LEU A 44 2.97 5.53 -29.39
N LEU A 45 3.91 5.72 -30.31
CA LEU A 45 3.70 6.46 -31.57
C LEU A 45 2.62 5.84 -32.47
N LYS A 46 2.35 4.53 -32.36
CA LYS A 46 1.28 3.85 -33.09
C LYS A 46 -0.11 4.35 -32.68
N PHE A 47 -0.26 4.78 -31.44
CA PHE A 47 -1.54 5.22 -30.89
C PHE A 47 -1.69 6.75 -30.91
N GLY A 48 -0.58 7.49 -30.87
CA GLY A 48 -0.59 8.96 -30.80
C GLY A 48 0.65 9.54 -30.12
N THR A 49 0.53 10.77 -29.64
CA THR A 49 1.58 11.49 -28.92
C THR A 49 1.28 11.53 -27.42
N PRO A 50 2.12 10.92 -26.57
CA PRO A 50 2.05 11.08 -25.12
C PRO A 50 2.17 12.55 -24.71
N VAL A 51 1.21 13.01 -23.92
CA VAL A 51 1.26 14.33 -23.26
C VAL A 51 1.49 14.21 -21.76
N ILE A 52 1.17 13.06 -21.17
CA ILE A 52 1.46 12.69 -19.79
C ILE A 52 2.01 11.28 -19.76
N ILE A 53 3.11 11.08 -19.03
CA ILE A 53 3.62 9.77 -18.67
C ILE A 53 3.54 9.61 -17.15
N ALA A 54 2.90 8.55 -16.69
CA ALA A 54 2.56 8.29 -15.31
C ALA A 54 3.24 7.04 -14.77
N THR A 55 3.57 7.05 -13.49
CA THR A 55 4.08 5.89 -12.73
C THR A 55 3.37 5.78 -11.38
N ASP A 56 3.39 4.60 -10.78
CA ASP A 56 2.70 4.26 -9.53
C ASP A 56 3.53 4.58 -8.27
N VAL A 57 4.82 4.85 -8.45
CA VAL A 57 5.78 5.15 -7.38
C VAL A 57 6.14 6.64 -7.33
N SER A 58 6.51 7.12 -6.14
CA SER A 58 6.88 8.54 -5.94
C SER A 58 8.26 8.89 -6.49
N ASN A 59 9.20 7.94 -6.48
CA ASN A 59 10.51 8.11 -7.09
C ASN A 59 10.45 7.59 -8.53
N VAL A 60 10.47 8.51 -9.50
CA VAL A 60 10.37 8.16 -10.92
C VAL A 60 11.60 7.35 -11.35
N HIS A 61 11.37 6.21 -12.00
CA HIS A 61 12.44 5.38 -12.55
C HIS A 61 13.07 6.03 -13.80
N GLN A 62 14.36 5.82 -14.03
CA GLN A 62 15.10 6.41 -15.16
C GLN A 62 14.45 6.10 -16.54
N THR A 63 13.85 4.92 -16.69
CA THR A 63 13.11 4.52 -17.91
C THR A 63 11.96 5.49 -18.20
N VAL A 64 11.17 5.81 -17.17
CA VAL A 64 10.01 6.70 -17.28
C VAL A 64 10.46 8.13 -17.61
N GLU A 65 11.56 8.60 -16.99
CA GLU A 65 12.16 9.91 -17.29
C GLU A 65 12.66 10.02 -18.73
N LYS A 66 13.33 8.96 -19.23
CA LYS A 66 13.84 8.93 -20.60
C LYS A 66 12.69 8.96 -21.61
N VAL A 67 11.66 8.12 -21.44
CA VAL A 67 10.49 8.13 -22.34
C VAL A 67 9.78 9.49 -22.28
N SER A 68 9.63 10.08 -21.09
CA SER A 68 9.00 11.41 -20.93
C SER A 68 9.79 12.52 -21.63
N SER A 69 11.12 12.43 -21.56
CA SER A 69 12.03 13.36 -22.24
C SER A 69 11.96 13.22 -23.76
N SER A 70 11.85 12.00 -24.28
CA SER A 70 11.69 11.74 -25.73
C SER A 70 10.46 12.40 -26.33
N PHE A 71 9.35 12.46 -25.58
CA PHE A 71 8.11 13.11 -26.02
C PHE A 71 7.95 14.57 -25.55
N GLN A 72 8.88 15.07 -24.73
CA GLN A 72 8.78 16.38 -24.07
C GLN A 72 7.41 16.57 -23.40
N CYS A 73 7.00 15.56 -22.63
CA CYS A 73 5.70 15.48 -21.99
C CYS A 73 5.82 15.61 -20.47
N LYS A 74 4.68 15.77 -19.77
CA LYS A 74 4.69 15.90 -18.31
C LYS A 74 4.82 14.53 -17.65
N THR A 75 5.75 14.37 -16.72
CA THR A 75 5.78 13.18 -15.86
C THR A 75 4.85 13.36 -14.67
N PHE A 76 4.01 12.36 -14.41
CA PHE A 76 3.13 12.28 -13.25
C PHE A 76 3.60 11.16 -12.31
N ALA A 77 3.82 11.50 -11.05
CA ALA A 77 4.11 10.56 -9.99
C ALA A 77 3.26 10.91 -8.75
N PRO A 78 2.65 9.93 -8.07
CA PRO A 78 1.84 10.19 -6.89
C PRO A 78 2.74 10.58 -5.70
N ALA A 79 2.21 11.43 -4.80
CA ALA A 79 2.94 11.88 -3.61
C ALA A 79 3.32 10.74 -2.65
N THR A 80 2.54 9.65 -2.67
CA THR A 80 2.81 8.39 -1.99
C THR A 80 2.61 7.25 -2.98
N PRO A 81 3.43 6.17 -2.94
CA PRO A 81 3.25 5.03 -3.82
C PRO A 81 1.85 4.42 -3.67
N LEU A 82 1.25 4.03 -4.79
CA LEU A 82 -0.07 3.39 -4.78
C LEU A 82 0.00 2.01 -4.12
N SER A 83 -0.88 1.76 -3.16
CA SER A 83 -1.01 0.44 -2.53
C SER A 83 -1.66 -0.57 -3.47
N ILE A 84 -1.38 -1.87 -3.27
CA ILE A 84 -1.99 -2.96 -4.08
C ILE A 84 -3.54 -2.88 -4.03
N ARG A 85 -4.10 -2.53 -2.86
CA ARG A 85 -5.55 -2.36 -2.70
C ARG A 85 -6.09 -1.21 -3.56
N GLU A 86 -5.43 -0.06 -3.54
CA GLU A 86 -5.82 1.09 -4.38
C GLU A 86 -5.72 0.77 -5.87
N LYS A 87 -4.64 0.07 -6.30
CA LYS A 87 -4.48 -0.34 -7.69
C LYS A 87 -5.64 -1.24 -8.14
N ASN A 88 -5.95 -2.27 -7.35
CA ASN A 88 -7.06 -3.18 -7.64
C ASN A 88 -8.42 -2.46 -7.70
N GLU A 89 -8.65 -1.47 -6.83
CA GLU A 89 -9.91 -0.72 -6.82
C GLU A 89 -10.05 0.18 -8.05
N ILE A 90 -8.98 0.89 -8.44
CA ILE A 90 -8.96 1.77 -9.62
C ILE A 90 -9.14 0.97 -10.91
N THR A 91 -8.59 -0.24 -10.97
CA THR A 91 -8.63 -1.09 -12.18
C THR A 91 -9.78 -2.09 -12.19
N LYS A 92 -10.68 -2.07 -11.21
CA LYS A 92 -11.70 -3.10 -10.98
C LYS A 92 -12.63 -3.35 -12.17
N GLU A 93 -12.89 -2.31 -12.95
CA GLU A 93 -13.81 -2.34 -14.10
C GLU A 93 -13.12 -2.78 -15.41
N TYR A 94 -11.81 -3.06 -15.37
CA TYR A 94 -11.00 -3.34 -16.55
C TYR A 94 -10.37 -4.73 -16.48
N SER A 95 -10.30 -5.39 -17.64
CA SER A 95 -9.63 -6.68 -17.78
C SER A 95 -8.13 -6.48 -17.90
N VAL A 96 -7.37 -6.96 -16.93
CA VAL A 96 -5.90 -6.92 -16.89
C VAL A 96 -5.35 -8.35 -16.78
N SER A 97 -4.30 -8.66 -17.51
CA SER A 97 -3.79 -10.04 -17.61
C SER A 97 -2.78 -10.36 -16.51
N ASN A 98 -2.07 -9.35 -16.00
CA ASN A 98 -1.05 -9.51 -14.97
C ASN A 98 -0.88 -8.26 -14.09
N ALA A 99 -0.03 -8.38 -13.07
CA ALA A 99 0.24 -7.32 -12.11
C ALA A 99 0.86 -6.06 -12.75
N HIS A 100 1.70 -6.21 -13.79
CA HIS A 100 2.35 -5.07 -14.44
C HIS A 100 1.36 -4.25 -15.27
N GLU A 101 0.45 -4.91 -15.99
CA GLU A 101 -0.64 -4.26 -16.71
C GLU A 101 -1.58 -3.51 -15.75
N ARG A 102 -1.91 -4.14 -14.61
CA ARG A 102 -2.68 -3.49 -13.55
C ARG A 102 -1.99 -2.24 -13.03
N ASP A 103 -0.70 -2.34 -12.72
CA ASP A 103 0.05 -1.24 -12.10
C ASP A 103 0.24 -0.07 -13.09
N ALA A 104 0.50 -0.38 -14.36
CA ALA A 104 0.52 0.62 -15.44
C ALA A 104 -0.85 1.28 -15.64
N LEU A 105 -1.94 0.50 -15.69
CA LEU A 105 -3.30 1.03 -15.85
C LEU A 105 -3.71 1.92 -14.67
N ALA A 106 -3.43 1.47 -13.44
CA ALA A 106 -3.69 2.26 -12.24
C ALA A 106 -2.96 3.62 -12.28
N SER A 107 -1.71 3.64 -12.76
CA SER A 107 -0.92 4.86 -12.92
C SER A 107 -1.56 5.82 -13.93
N ALA A 108 -1.98 5.30 -15.09
CA ALA A 108 -2.60 6.10 -16.14
C ALA A 108 -3.94 6.71 -15.69
N LEU A 109 -4.79 5.90 -15.04
CA LEU A 109 -6.10 6.34 -14.53
C LEU A 109 -5.93 7.36 -13.40
N LYS A 110 -4.96 7.15 -12.49
CA LYS A 110 -4.66 8.10 -11.42
C LYS A 110 -4.21 9.46 -11.97
N ALA A 111 -3.40 9.43 -13.04
CA ALA A 111 -3.00 10.64 -13.74
C ALA A 111 -4.21 11.34 -14.39
N TYR A 112 -5.08 10.59 -15.07
CA TYR A 112 -6.31 11.13 -15.64
C TYR A 112 -7.15 11.85 -14.57
N ASP A 113 -7.43 11.21 -13.43
CA ASP A 113 -8.24 11.79 -12.36
C ASP A 113 -7.60 13.07 -11.78
N HIS A 114 -6.27 13.12 -11.69
CA HIS A 114 -5.57 14.32 -11.23
C HIS A 114 -5.74 15.51 -12.19
N TYR A 115 -5.73 15.27 -13.50
CA TYR A 115 -5.83 16.32 -14.51
C TYR A 115 -7.26 16.57 -15.01
N ARG A 116 -8.22 15.70 -14.67
CA ARG A 116 -9.62 15.76 -15.10
C ARG A 116 -10.23 17.14 -14.93
N THR A 117 -10.22 17.69 -13.72
CA THR A 117 -10.81 19.00 -13.43
C THR A 117 -10.13 20.12 -14.22
N LYS A 118 -8.80 20.03 -14.45
CA LYS A 118 -8.09 21.01 -15.28
C LYS A 118 -8.50 20.92 -16.74
N PHE A 119 -8.64 19.71 -17.28
CA PHE A 119 -9.09 19.48 -18.65
C PHE A 119 -10.53 19.92 -18.88
N GLU A 120 -11.44 19.62 -17.94
CA GLU A 120 -12.84 20.07 -17.99
C GLU A 120 -12.94 21.60 -17.96
N ASN A 121 -12.15 22.28 -17.10
CA ASN A 121 -12.10 23.74 -17.06
C ASN A 121 -11.56 24.36 -18.36
N ILE A 122 -10.57 23.70 -18.99
CA ILE A 122 -10.05 24.13 -20.30
C ILE A 122 -11.11 23.94 -21.38
N ASP A 123 -11.81 22.80 -21.39
CA ASP A 123 -12.85 22.51 -22.36
C ASP A 123 -14.02 23.49 -22.25
N ALA A 124 -14.52 23.76 -21.04
CA ALA A 124 -15.58 24.74 -20.81
C ALA A 124 -15.18 26.14 -21.33
N ARG A 125 -13.96 26.58 -21.01
CA ARG A 125 -13.46 27.88 -21.45
C ARG A 125 -13.25 27.97 -22.97
N LEU A 126 -12.98 26.85 -23.64
CA LEU A 126 -12.85 26.79 -25.09
C LEU A 126 -14.20 26.67 -25.80
N GLU A 127 -15.18 26.06 -25.15
CA GLU A 127 -16.57 26.01 -25.62
C GLU A 127 -17.18 27.41 -25.65
N ASP A 128 -16.98 28.22 -24.60
CA ASP A 128 -17.38 29.63 -24.55
C ASP A 128 -16.75 30.48 -25.67
N LEU A 129 -15.57 30.08 -26.17
CA LEU A 129 -14.81 30.78 -27.21
C LEU A 129 -15.03 30.21 -28.62
N GLY A 130 -15.88 29.19 -28.78
CA GLY A 130 -16.14 28.54 -30.06
C GLY A 130 -14.94 27.77 -30.65
N ALA A 131 -13.92 27.48 -29.85
CA ALA A 131 -12.63 26.91 -30.27
C ALA A 131 -12.44 25.45 -29.82
N LYS A 132 -13.52 24.66 -29.80
CA LYS A 132 -13.53 23.26 -29.32
C LYS A 132 -12.57 22.36 -30.09
N ASN A 133 -12.32 22.66 -31.37
CA ASN A 133 -11.36 21.97 -32.23
C ASN A 133 -9.89 22.11 -31.77
N LEU A 134 -9.55 23.12 -30.96
CA LEU A 134 -8.20 23.36 -30.44
C LEU A 134 -7.97 22.77 -29.04
N SER A 135 -8.99 22.14 -28.41
CA SER A 135 -8.91 21.60 -27.04
C SER A 135 -7.68 20.70 -26.83
N SER A 136 -7.44 19.76 -27.75
CA SER A 136 -6.30 18.84 -27.66
C SER A 136 -4.96 19.60 -27.63
N ALA A 137 -4.79 20.58 -28.51
CA ALA A 137 -3.55 21.36 -28.63
C ALA A 137 -3.35 22.33 -27.44
N VAL A 138 -4.42 22.95 -26.95
CA VAL A 138 -4.38 23.82 -25.77
C VAL A 138 -4.01 23.02 -24.53
N LYS A 139 -4.60 21.83 -24.33
CA LYS A 139 -4.25 20.94 -23.21
C LYS A 139 -2.77 20.56 -23.24
N THR A 140 -2.20 20.23 -24.40
CA THR A 140 -0.75 19.97 -24.54
C THR A 140 0.09 21.16 -24.11
N LEU A 141 -0.25 22.38 -24.57
CA LEU A 141 0.50 23.59 -24.23
C LEU A 141 0.38 23.94 -22.74
N VAL A 142 -0.79 23.75 -22.14
CA VAL A 142 -1.00 23.98 -20.71
C VAL A 142 -0.20 22.99 -19.85
N LEU A 143 -0.07 21.74 -20.30
CA LEU A 143 0.79 20.75 -19.64
C LEU A 143 2.30 21.06 -19.78
N ARG A 144 2.68 21.90 -20.75
CA ARG A 144 4.03 22.48 -20.91
C ARG A 144 4.17 23.85 -20.23
N ASP A 145 3.36 24.11 -19.21
CA ASP A 145 3.37 25.32 -18.36
C ASP A 145 2.98 26.64 -19.07
N PHE A 146 2.28 26.59 -20.22
CA PHE A 146 1.66 27.77 -20.81
C PHE A 146 0.32 28.10 -20.13
N THR A 147 0.02 29.40 -19.97
CA THR A 147 -1.33 29.82 -19.55
C THR A 147 -2.33 29.55 -20.66
N VAL A 148 -3.60 29.28 -20.32
CA VAL A 148 -4.67 29.04 -21.31
C VAL A 148 -4.76 30.19 -22.33
N LYS A 149 -4.55 31.44 -21.88
CA LYS A 149 -4.52 32.64 -22.73
C LYS A 149 -3.33 32.65 -23.70
N ASN A 150 -2.14 32.26 -23.23
CA ASN A 150 -0.95 32.19 -24.09
C ASN A 150 -1.05 31.02 -25.08
N ALA A 151 -1.54 29.86 -24.64
CA ALA A 151 -1.77 28.71 -25.51
C ALA A 151 -2.75 29.04 -26.65
N LEU A 152 -3.83 29.75 -26.34
CA LEU A 152 -4.78 30.25 -27.35
C LEU A 152 -4.12 31.23 -28.32
N ASN A 153 -3.31 32.17 -27.83
CA ASN A 153 -2.61 33.13 -28.69
C ASN A 153 -1.57 32.46 -29.61
N THR A 154 -0.90 31.41 -29.13
CA THR A 154 0.06 30.63 -29.92
C THR A 154 -0.63 29.83 -31.02
N LEU A 155 -1.86 29.33 -30.77
CA LEU A 155 -2.61 28.51 -31.74
C LEU A 155 -3.46 29.34 -32.72
N THR A 156 -3.88 30.55 -32.34
CA THR A 156 -4.70 31.44 -33.19
C THR A 156 -3.85 32.37 -34.06
N LYS A 157 -2.59 32.65 -33.70
CA LYS A 157 -1.66 33.31 -34.61
C LYS A 157 -1.14 32.31 -35.65
N LYS A 158 -1.73 32.36 -36.84
CA LYS A 158 -1.07 31.89 -38.06
C LYS A 158 0.35 32.45 -38.07
N GLU A 159 1.31 31.59 -38.34
CA GLU A 159 2.65 31.98 -38.76
C GLU A 159 2.51 32.99 -39.89
N GLU A 160 2.72 34.28 -39.61
CA GLU A 160 3.25 35.17 -40.61
C GLU A 160 4.75 34.89 -40.66
N PRO A 161 5.28 34.37 -41.78
CA PRO A 161 6.70 34.39 -41.99
C PRO A 161 7.11 35.86 -41.91
N LYS A 162 8.12 36.19 -41.10
CA LYS A 162 8.82 37.47 -41.22
C LYS A 162 9.59 37.48 -42.54
N GLU A 163 8.87 37.64 -43.65
CA GLU A 163 9.46 38.06 -44.91
C GLU A 163 9.92 39.50 -44.74
N LYS A 164 11.25 39.68 -44.80
CA LYS A 164 11.85 40.97 -45.12
C LYS A 164 11.37 41.38 -46.51
N LYS A 165 10.32 42.19 -46.61
CA LYS A 165 9.95 42.85 -47.86
C LYS A 165 10.97 43.94 -48.19
N ILE A 166 11.93 43.62 -49.05
CA ILE A 166 12.61 44.61 -49.88
C ILE A 166 11.60 45.01 -50.96
N VAL A 167 10.98 46.18 -50.81
CA VAL A 167 10.18 46.78 -51.89
C VAL A 167 11.11 47.65 -52.71
N LYS A 168 11.49 47.17 -53.90
CA LYS A 168 11.88 48.05 -55.00
C LYS A 168 10.65 48.80 -55.47
N LYS A 169 10.67 50.14 -55.37
CA LYS A 169 9.84 51.01 -56.20
C LYS A 169 10.75 52.03 -56.86
N GLU A 170 10.77 51.98 -58.18
CA GLU A 170 11.32 53.03 -59.04
C GLU A 170 10.60 54.35 -58.74
N ILE A 171 11.38 55.40 -58.50
CA ILE A 171 10.95 56.77 -58.70
C ILE A 171 12.00 57.40 -59.61
N GLN A 172 11.50 57.88 -60.75
CA GLN A 172 12.25 58.54 -61.80
C GLN A 172 12.92 59.84 -61.30
N LYS A 173 14.06 60.12 -61.92
CA LYS A 173 14.94 61.30 -61.80
C LYS A 173 14.28 62.60 -61.32
N LYS A 174 14.84 63.16 -60.24
CA LYS A 174 15.27 64.57 -60.21
C LYS A 174 16.60 64.64 -59.44
N VAL A 175 17.58 65.25 -60.09
CA VAL A 175 18.98 65.36 -59.65
C VAL A 175 19.03 66.33 -58.47
N GLU A 176 19.41 65.82 -57.30
CA GLU A 176 20.15 66.50 -56.23
C GLU A 176 20.70 65.39 -55.30
N THR A 177 21.93 65.55 -54.83
CA THR A 177 22.86 64.49 -54.39
C THR A 177 22.34 63.51 -53.30
N PRO A 178 22.29 62.18 -53.53
CA PRO A 178 21.67 61.21 -52.60
C PRO A 178 22.51 60.80 -51.37
N GLU A 179 23.82 61.00 -51.35
CA GLU A 179 24.71 60.33 -50.38
C GLU A 179 24.78 61.01 -49.00
N LYS A 180 24.59 62.33 -48.91
CA LYS A 180 24.62 63.04 -47.62
C LYS A 180 23.32 62.85 -46.81
N ILE A 181 22.17 62.93 -47.45
CA ILE A 181 20.85 62.82 -46.78
C ILE A 181 20.60 61.40 -46.23
N SER A 182 21.17 60.39 -46.88
CA SER A 182 21.08 58.99 -46.44
C SER A 182 22.04 58.67 -45.28
N LEU A 183 23.24 59.27 -45.26
CA LEU A 183 24.21 59.11 -44.16
C LEU A 183 23.72 59.75 -42.84
N GLU A 184 23.13 60.95 -42.89
CA GLU A 184 22.60 61.60 -41.69
C GLU A 184 21.44 60.80 -41.06
N ARG A 185 20.50 60.29 -41.87
CA ARG A 185 19.40 59.43 -41.37
C ARG A 185 19.90 58.12 -40.76
N ILE A 186 20.95 57.52 -41.35
CA ILE A 186 21.56 56.30 -40.81
C ILE A 186 22.25 56.57 -39.47
N LYS A 187 22.93 57.71 -39.31
CA LYS A 187 23.55 58.11 -38.03
C LYS A 187 22.50 58.33 -36.95
N GLU A 188 21.40 58.98 -37.29
CA GLU A 188 20.29 59.24 -36.36
C GLU A 188 19.63 57.93 -35.91
N TYR A 189 19.38 57.01 -36.85
CA TYR A 189 18.85 55.68 -36.54
C TYR A 189 19.82 54.83 -35.70
N ASN A 190 21.13 54.90 -35.98
CA ASN A 190 22.13 54.23 -35.16
C ASN A 190 22.18 54.79 -33.73
N LYS A 191 21.98 56.10 -33.56
CA LYS A 191 21.90 56.73 -32.24
C LYS A 191 20.67 56.25 -31.47
N GLU A 192 19.51 56.21 -32.11
CA GLU A 192 18.27 55.66 -31.52
C GLU A 192 18.42 54.19 -31.12
N LEU A 193 19.04 53.37 -31.99
CA LEU A 193 19.32 51.97 -31.69
C LEU A 193 20.28 51.82 -30.50
N LEU A 194 21.32 52.65 -30.41
CA LEU A 194 22.26 52.64 -29.30
C LEU A 194 21.59 53.05 -27.98
N GLU A 195 20.70 54.03 -28.00
CA GLU A 195 19.90 54.41 -26.82
C GLU A 195 18.96 53.28 -26.39
N LYS A 196 18.33 52.61 -27.35
CA LYS A 196 17.46 51.46 -27.09
C LYS A 196 18.24 50.27 -26.51
N ILE A 197 19.44 49.99 -27.01
CA ILE A 197 20.34 48.97 -26.47
C ILE A 197 20.68 49.30 -25.02
N LYS A 198 21.07 50.54 -24.71
CA LYS A 198 21.37 50.97 -23.33
C LYS A 198 20.16 50.81 -22.40
N LEU A 199 18.96 51.11 -22.88
CA LEU A 199 17.73 50.96 -22.09
C LEU A 199 17.44 49.47 -21.81
N MET A 200 17.56 48.64 -22.84
CA MET A 200 17.39 47.19 -22.73
C MET A 200 18.45 46.54 -21.82
N GLU A 201 19.70 47.02 -21.85
CA GLU A 201 20.76 46.55 -20.95
C GLU A 201 20.46 46.87 -19.49
N LYS A 202 20.00 48.09 -19.19
CA LYS A 202 19.56 48.48 -17.83
C LYS A 202 18.39 47.64 -17.34
N GLU A 203 17.42 47.38 -18.22
CA GLU A 203 16.28 46.52 -17.90
C GLU A 203 16.73 45.08 -17.61
N ASN A 204 17.63 44.55 -18.44
CA ASN A 204 18.21 43.22 -18.24
C ASN A 204 18.96 43.11 -16.91
N GLU A 205 19.72 44.13 -16.53
CA GLU A 205 20.43 44.15 -15.25
C GLU A 205 19.45 44.18 -14.07
N MET A 206 18.37 44.97 -14.18
CA MET A 206 17.32 45.03 -13.16
C MET A 206 16.57 43.70 -13.02
N LEU A 207 16.24 43.06 -14.14
CA LEU A 207 15.60 41.74 -14.17
C LEU A 207 16.52 40.66 -13.59
N LYS A 208 17.82 40.67 -13.90
CA LYS A 208 18.80 39.76 -13.29
C LYS A 208 18.86 39.91 -11.77
N ARG A 209 18.85 41.15 -11.26
CA ARG A 209 18.82 41.40 -9.81
C ARG A 209 17.53 40.89 -9.16
N LYS A 210 16.37 41.08 -9.80
CA LYS A 210 15.08 40.55 -9.32
C LYS A 210 15.08 39.01 -9.31
N ASN A 211 15.54 38.37 -10.38
CA ASN A 211 15.66 36.91 -10.44
C ASN A 211 16.56 36.36 -9.33
N LYS A 212 17.70 37.00 -9.05
CA LYS A 212 18.57 36.58 -7.95
C LYS A 212 17.88 36.63 -6.59
N LYS A 213 17.07 37.66 -6.33
CA LYS A 213 16.30 37.76 -5.08
C LYS A 213 15.26 36.64 -4.97
N ILE A 214 14.49 36.42 -6.03
CA ILE A 214 13.46 35.37 -6.08
C ILE A 214 14.09 33.98 -5.89
N LEU A 215 15.23 33.70 -6.54
CA LEU A 215 15.94 32.43 -6.37
C LEU A 215 16.38 32.19 -4.93
N ASN A 216 16.87 33.23 -4.24
CA ASN A 216 17.25 33.13 -2.83
C ASN A 216 16.03 32.88 -1.93
N GLU A 217 14.91 33.56 -2.18
CA GLU A 217 13.66 33.33 -1.42
C GLU A 217 13.15 31.91 -1.60
N ILE A 218 13.18 31.39 -2.82
CA ILE A 218 12.79 30.01 -3.12
C ILE A 218 13.71 29.01 -2.41
N ASP A 219 15.03 29.22 -2.41
CA ASP A 219 15.98 28.33 -1.72
C ASP A 219 15.73 28.30 -0.20
N ILE A 220 15.47 29.47 0.41
CA ILE A 220 15.12 29.56 1.84
C ILE A 220 13.82 28.81 2.14
N GLU A 221 12.78 29.01 1.34
CA GLU A 221 11.49 28.35 1.56
C GLU A 221 11.59 26.84 1.31
N THR A 222 12.37 26.41 0.32
CA THR A 222 12.62 25.00 0.03
C THR A 222 13.29 24.33 1.23
N ARG A 223 14.39 24.89 1.74
CA ARG A 223 15.07 24.38 2.95
C ARG A 223 14.15 24.35 4.16
N ARG A 224 13.34 25.39 4.34
CA ARG A 224 12.36 25.45 5.43
C ARG A 224 11.32 24.34 5.31
N SER A 225 10.81 24.10 4.10
CA SER A 225 9.82 23.06 3.82
C SER A 225 10.38 21.66 4.07
N GLU A 226 11.64 21.41 3.70
CA GLU A 226 12.35 20.16 3.97
C GLU A 226 12.50 19.90 5.47
N ILE A 227 12.94 20.90 6.24
CA ILE A 227 13.06 20.81 7.70
C ILE A 227 11.70 20.54 8.33
N ILE A 228 10.64 21.20 7.88
CA ILE A 228 9.28 20.98 8.37
C ILE A 228 8.83 19.55 8.06
N GLN A 229 9.10 19.04 6.85
CA GLN A 229 8.74 17.68 6.47
C GLN A 229 9.49 16.65 7.31
N GLN A 230 10.79 16.84 7.54
CA GLN A 230 11.59 15.98 8.43
C GLN A 230 11.03 15.98 9.85
N LYS A 231 10.76 17.17 10.42
CA LYS A 231 10.15 17.29 11.76
C LYS A 231 8.78 16.62 11.84
N LYS A 232 7.94 16.76 10.81
CA LYS A 232 6.63 16.09 10.75
C LYS A 232 6.76 14.56 10.75
N ARG A 233 7.74 14.00 10.02
CA ARG A 233 8.00 12.55 10.03
C ARG A 233 8.38 12.07 11.43
N VAL A 234 9.30 12.77 12.10
CA VAL A 234 9.73 12.46 13.47
C VAL A 234 8.56 12.58 14.47
N ILE A 235 7.73 13.62 14.34
CA ILE A 235 6.54 13.78 15.19
C ILE A 235 5.58 12.61 14.99
N ASN A 236 5.35 12.18 13.76
CA ASN A 236 4.45 11.06 13.49
C ASN A 236 5.00 9.73 14.05
N SER A 237 6.29 9.46 13.88
CA SER A 237 6.90 8.25 14.46
C SER A 237 6.84 8.25 15.99
N LEU A 238 7.14 9.39 16.62
CA LEU A 238 7.04 9.54 18.07
C LEU A 238 5.59 9.38 18.57
N LYS A 239 4.60 9.86 17.82
CA LYS A 239 3.18 9.68 18.16
C LYS A 239 2.77 8.21 18.13
N GLU A 240 3.18 7.47 17.11
CA GLU A 240 2.92 6.03 17.01
C GLU A 240 3.63 5.25 18.13
N GLU A 241 4.86 5.63 18.48
CA GLU A 241 5.59 5.01 19.60
C GLU A 241 4.90 5.30 20.96
N ILE A 242 4.42 6.53 21.17
CA ILE A 242 3.67 6.87 22.38
C ILE A 242 2.37 6.07 22.44
N LYS A 243 1.66 5.91 21.32
CA LYS A 243 0.43 5.14 21.25
C LYS A 243 0.66 3.67 21.62
N SER A 244 1.65 3.02 21.00
CA SER A 244 1.95 1.62 21.30
C SER A 244 2.42 1.40 22.74
N LYS A 245 3.22 2.33 23.30
CA LYS A 245 3.60 2.27 24.72
C LYS A 245 2.41 2.45 25.66
N LYS A 246 1.47 3.35 25.34
CA LYS A 246 0.23 3.53 26.13
C LYS A 246 -0.63 2.28 26.11
N GLU A 247 -0.82 1.67 24.94
CA GLU A 247 -1.54 0.39 24.80
C GLU A 247 -0.86 -0.70 25.63
N LYS A 248 0.48 -0.77 25.61
CA LYS A 248 1.22 -1.74 26.42
C LYS A 248 1.09 -1.49 27.92
N ILE A 249 1.08 -0.24 28.36
CA ILE A 249 0.86 0.11 29.77
C ILE A 249 -0.53 -0.35 30.22
N LEU A 250 -1.57 -0.12 29.41
CA LEU A 250 -2.93 -0.57 29.73
C LEU A 250 -2.99 -2.11 29.83
N GLU A 251 -2.35 -2.82 28.90
CA GLU A 251 -2.27 -4.29 28.95
C GLU A 251 -1.57 -4.77 30.22
N LEU A 252 -0.40 -4.20 30.56
CA LEU A 252 0.35 -4.57 31.76
C LEU A 252 -0.41 -4.23 33.05
N GLN A 253 -1.12 -3.10 33.09
CA GLN A 253 -1.98 -2.74 34.21
C GLN A 253 -3.12 -3.74 34.40
N GLN A 254 -3.73 -4.21 33.31
CA GLN A 254 -4.74 -5.27 33.38
C GLN A 254 -4.15 -6.56 33.93
N ILE A 255 -3.01 -6.99 33.42
CA ILE A 255 -2.29 -8.18 33.90
C ILE A 255 -2.00 -8.08 35.41
N ILE A 256 -1.53 -6.92 35.88
CA ILE A 256 -1.27 -6.71 37.31
C ILE A 256 -2.56 -6.80 38.15
N ARG A 257 -3.69 -6.26 37.66
CA ARG A 257 -4.98 -6.37 38.35
C ARG A 257 -5.43 -7.82 38.46
N ASP A 258 -5.35 -8.56 37.36
CA ASP A 258 -5.70 -9.98 37.31
C ASP A 258 -4.84 -10.78 38.31
N LEU A 259 -3.51 -10.58 38.28
CA LEU A 259 -2.58 -11.25 39.20
C LEU A 259 -2.81 -10.92 40.68
N LYS A 260 -3.17 -9.67 40.99
CA LYS A 260 -3.52 -9.27 42.37
C LYS A 260 -4.78 -9.98 42.87
N GLY A 261 -5.82 -10.05 42.03
CA GLY A 261 -7.06 -10.75 42.37
C GLY A 261 -6.84 -12.25 42.62
N ILE A 262 -5.98 -12.88 41.81
CA ILE A 262 -5.56 -14.27 42.03
C ILE A 262 -4.86 -14.42 43.36
N ARG A 263 -3.85 -13.59 43.64
CA ARG A 263 -3.02 -13.72 44.85
C ARG A 263 -3.83 -13.60 46.13
N THR A 264 -4.84 -12.71 46.15
CA THR A 264 -5.73 -12.57 47.30
C THR A 264 -6.58 -13.82 47.54
N LEU A 265 -6.89 -14.58 46.49
CA LEU A 265 -7.77 -15.75 46.55
C LEU A 265 -6.99 -17.07 46.67
N GLU A 266 -5.72 -17.13 46.25
CA GLU A 266 -4.82 -18.25 46.59
C GLU A 266 -4.48 -18.29 48.08
N LEU A 267 -4.49 -17.13 48.75
CA LEU A 267 -4.22 -17.03 50.19
C LEU A 267 -5.39 -17.55 51.05
N SER A 268 -6.61 -17.60 50.50
CA SER A 268 -7.68 -18.41 51.07
C SER A 268 -7.46 -19.86 50.61
N GLU A 269 -7.09 -20.76 51.53
CA GLU A 269 -6.67 -22.15 51.25
C GLU A 269 -7.70 -23.07 50.55
N GLU A 270 -8.87 -22.52 50.22
CA GLU A 270 -10.10 -23.20 49.79
C GLU A 270 -10.20 -23.39 48.27
N ALA A 271 -9.32 -22.77 47.46
CA ALA A 271 -9.51 -22.76 46.02
C ALA A 271 -8.22 -22.96 45.19
N HIS A 272 -8.36 -23.62 44.03
CA HIS A 272 -7.30 -23.72 43.03
C HIS A 272 -7.45 -22.66 41.95
N THR A 273 -6.33 -22.11 41.51
CA THR A 273 -6.27 -21.18 40.38
C THR A 273 -6.24 -21.93 39.07
N VAL A 274 -7.08 -21.50 38.13
CA VAL A 274 -7.16 -22.05 36.79
C VAL A 274 -6.85 -20.97 35.76
N LYS A 275 -6.10 -21.32 34.72
CA LYS A 275 -5.86 -20.41 33.59
C LYS A 275 -6.96 -20.58 32.56
N VAL A 276 -7.49 -19.48 32.05
CA VAL A 276 -8.66 -19.50 31.17
C VAL A 276 -8.22 -19.33 29.73
N LEU A 277 -8.72 -20.21 28.87
CA LEU A 277 -8.68 -20.10 27.41
C LEU A 277 -10.10 -19.84 26.91
N ASP A 278 -10.27 -18.77 26.14
CA ASP A 278 -11.57 -18.48 25.53
C ASP A 278 -11.90 -19.50 24.44
N TYR A 279 -10.92 -19.82 23.60
CA TYR A 279 -11.07 -20.78 22.50
C TYR A 279 -9.96 -21.83 22.53
N PHE A 280 -10.31 -23.08 22.26
CA PHE A 280 -9.34 -24.17 22.16
C PHE A 280 -8.59 -24.14 20.81
N THR A 281 -7.75 -23.13 20.60
CA THR A 281 -6.95 -22.97 19.38
C THR A 281 -5.46 -22.88 19.71
N LYS A 282 -4.59 -23.11 18.71
CA LYS A 282 -3.13 -23.06 18.91
C LYS A 282 -2.67 -21.63 19.21
N GLU A 283 -3.33 -20.66 18.58
CA GLU A 283 -3.08 -19.22 18.76
C GLU A 283 -3.37 -18.80 20.19
N GLU A 284 -4.51 -19.21 20.76
CA GLU A 284 -4.90 -18.83 22.12
C GLU A 284 -3.98 -19.47 23.16
N ILE A 285 -3.60 -20.73 22.98
CA ILE A 285 -2.64 -21.41 23.85
C ILE A 285 -1.28 -20.70 23.84
N ARG A 286 -0.80 -20.28 22.66
CA ARG A 286 0.47 -19.52 22.53
C ARG A 286 0.35 -18.12 23.15
N SER A 287 -0.78 -17.45 22.97
CA SER A 287 -1.08 -16.14 23.58
C SER A 287 -1.04 -16.25 25.11
N LEU A 288 -1.71 -17.25 25.67
CA LEU A 288 -1.71 -17.51 27.10
C LEU A 288 -0.30 -17.86 27.63
N ASP A 289 0.45 -18.69 26.91
CA ASP A 289 1.81 -19.09 27.30
C ASP A 289 2.81 -17.92 27.24
N THR A 290 2.66 -17.02 26.27
CA THR A 290 3.51 -15.81 26.18
C THR A 290 3.18 -14.79 27.26
N LYS A 291 1.90 -14.59 27.61
CA LYS A 291 1.46 -13.62 28.62
C LYS A 291 1.68 -14.11 30.05
N PHE A 292 1.36 -15.38 30.34
CA PHE A 292 1.29 -15.90 31.71
C PHE A 292 2.10 -17.17 31.95
N LYS A 293 2.72 -17.74 30.91
CA LYS A 293 3.56 -18.95 30.92
C LYS A 293 2.90 -20.17 31.56
N ILE A 294 2.51 -21.15 30.76
CA ILE A 294 1.90 -22.40 31.25
C ILE A 294 3.01 -23.23 31.91
N LYS A 295 2.84 -23.52 33.20
CA LYS A 295 3.78 -24.31 34.00
C LYS A 295 3.24 -25.73 34.18
N LYS A 296 4.17 -26.63 34.46
CA LYS A 296 3.84 -28.01 34.86
C LYS A 296 2.93 -27.98 36.08
N GLY A 297 1.83 -28.72 36.01
CA GLY A 297 0.87 -28.83 37.10
C GLY A 297 -0.25 -27.78 37.09
N ASP A 298 -0.25 -26.84 36.13
CA ASP A 298 -1.34 -25.88 35.97
C ASP A 298 -2.65 -26.56 35.58
N ILE A 299 -3.77 -26.00 36.02
CA ILE A 299 -5.12 -26.40 35.61
C ILE A 299 -5.61 -25.37 34.59
N ILE A 300 -6.13 -25.84 33.46
CA ILE A 300 -6.63 -24.98 32.39
C ILE A 300 -8.14 -25.13 32.28
N TYR A 301 -8.85 -24.01 32.21
CA TYR A 301 -10.25 -23.93 31.87
C TYR A 301 -10.42 -23.49 30.42
N ILE A 302 -11.26 -24.15 29.64
CA ILE A 302 -11.62 -23.74 28.28
C ILE A 302 -13.10 -23.37 28.21
N LYS A 303 -13.40 -22.12 27.82
CA LYS A 303 -14.79 -21.67 27.55
C LYS A 303 -15.37 -22.38 26.34
N ASP A 304 -14.70 -22.31 25.18
CA ASP A 304 -15.13 -23.00 23.96
C ASP A 304 -14.11 -24.07 23.49
N PRO A 305 -14.40 -25.37 23.74
CA PRO A 305 -13.52 -26.46 23.35
C PRO A 305 -13.68 -26.94 21.89
N SER A 306 -14.55 -26.30 21.09
CA SER A 306 -14.87 -26.79 19.73
C SER A 306 -13.81 -26.50 18.67
N GLY A 307 -12.89 -25.58 18.92
CA GLY A 307 -11.88 -25.12 17.94
C GLY A 307 -10.65 -26.02 17.76
N GLY A 308 -10.44 -27.02 18.63
CA GLY A 308 -9.16 -27.73 18.71
C GLY A 308 -9.27 -29.24 18.55
N GLY A 309 -8.30 -29.81 17.84
CA GLY A 309 -8.16 -31.26 17.61
C GLY A 309 -6.97 -31.87 18.37
N GLY A 310 -6.53 -33.05 17.94
CA GLY A 310 -5.40 -33.77 18.55
C GLY A 310 -4.12 -32.93 18.64
N SER A 311 -3.75 -32.24 17.54
CA SER A 311 -2.54 -31.39 17.53
C SER A 311 -2.63 -30.15 18.44
N THR A 312 -3.82 -29.71 18.82
CA THR A 312 -4.01 -28.62 19.81
C THR A 312 -3.89 -29.18 21.23
N ALA A 313 -4.39 -30.41 21.45
CA ALA A 313 -4.25 -31.13 22.70
C ALA A 313 -2.78 -31.46 23.01
N GLU A 314 -2.01 -31.89 22.01
CA GLU A 314 -0.56 -32.16 22.14
C GLU A 314 0.21 -30.96 22.71
N LEU A 315 -0.12 -29.72 22.30
CA LEU A 315 0.53 -28.52 22.84
C LEU A 315 0.30 -28.35 24.35
N LEU A 316 -0.86 -28.76 24.88
CA LEU A 316 -1.15 -28.71 26.31
C LEU A 316 -0.52 -29.89 27.05
N VAL A 317 -0.47 -31.06 26.42
CA VAL A 317 0.23 -32.26 26.95
C VAL A 317 1.73 -31.98 27.12
N GLU A 318 2.38 -31.39 26.11
CA GLU A 318 3.80 -31.03 26.16
C GLU A 318 4.14 -30.13 27.36
N LYS A 319 3.19 -29.30 27.78
CA LYS A 319 3.32 -28.41 28.95
C LYS A 319 3.09 -29.12 30.29
N GLN A 320 2.71 -30.40 30.28
CA GLN A 320 2.46 -31.23 31.47
C GLN A 320 1.45 -30.60 32.44
N ILE A 321 0.30 -30.20 31.90
CA ILE A 321 -0.82 -29.67 32.68
C ILE A 321 -1.42 -30.74 33.60
N LYS A 322 -2.00 -30.34 34.72
CA LYS A 322 -2.58 -31.26 35.72
C LYS A 322 -3.97 -31.75 35.33
N ALA A 323 -4.79 -30.85 34.79
CA ALA A 323 -6.17 -31.13 34.43
C ALA A 323 -6.70 -30.07 33.46
N LEU A 324 -7.74 -30.46 32.71
CA LEU A 324 -8.50 -29.60 31.85
C LEU A 324 -9.94 -29.51 32.35
N ILE A 325 -10.47 -28.30 32.52
CA ILE A 325 -11.86 -28.05 32.88
C ILE A 325 -12.55 -27.47 31.65
N VAL A 326 -13.71 -28.01 31.29
CA VAL A 326 -14.50 -27.57 30.13
C VAL A 326 -15.95 -27.41 30.54
N GLY A 327 -16.58 -26.29 30.15
CA GLY A 327 -17.99 -26.05 30.46
C GLY A 327 -18.93 -27.05 29.78
N ASP A 328 -18.63 -27.41 28.53
CA ASP A 328 -19.32 -28.49 27.82
C ASP A 328 -18.33 -29.48 27.18
N PRO A 329 -18.05 -30.63 27.84
CA PRO A 329 -17.19 -31.67 27.29
C PRO A 329 -17.66 -32.22 25.95
N ARG A 330 -18.94 -32.12 25.59
CA ARG A 330 -19.48 -32.71 24.35
C ARG A 330 -19.00 -31.98 23.11
N ARG A 331 -18.70 -30.69 23.24
CA ARG A 331 -18.21 -29.83 22.15
C ARG A 331 -16.75 -30.07 21.78
N MET A 332 -15.99 -30.78 22.60
CA MET A 332 -14.60 -31.12 22.32
C MET A 332 -14.48 -32.28 21.31
N SER A 333 -13.56 -32.15 20.36
CA SER A 333 -13.24 -33.18 19.38
C SER A 333 -12.85 -34.52 20.04
N HIS A 334 -13.32 -35.63 19.47
CA HIS A 334 -12.97 -36.99 19.92
C HIS A 334 -11.47 -37.23 19.90
N ASN A 335 -10.75 -36.68 18.91
CA ASN A 335 -9.30 -36.84 18.80
C ASN A 335 -8.57 -36.11 19.93
N ALA A 336 -9.05 -34.92 20.32
CA ALA A 336 -8.47 -34.18 21.45
C ALA A 336 -8.67 -34.92 22.77
N LYS A 337 -9.88 -35.47 23.00
CA LYS A 337 -10.16 -36.28 24.19
C LYS A 337 -9.25 -37.50 24.30
N GLN A 338 -9.03 -38.21 23.18
CA GLN A 338 -8.15 -39.38 23.16
C GLN A 338 -6.71 -39.02 23.51
N VAL A 339 -6.21 -37.89 23.01
CA VAL A 339 -4.86 -37.41 23.36
C VAL A 339 -4.73 -37.15 24.85
N PHE A 340 -5.70 -36.46 25.47
CA PHE A 340 -5.68 -36.24 26.92
C PHE A 340 -5.85 -37.54 27.73
N GLU A 341 -6.71 -38.46 27.29
CA GLU A 341 -6.89 -39.77 27.93
C GLU A 341 -5.63 -40.65 27.88
N ASN A 342 -4.88 -40.63 26.77
CA ASN A 342 -3.67 -41.42 26.62
C ASN A 342 -2.52 -40.92 27.50
N GLU A 343 -2.51 -39.63 27.81
CA GLU A 343 -1.47 -38.94 28.60
C GLU A 343 -1.90 -38.74 30.07
N ASP A 344 -2.92 -39.46 30.52
CA ASP A 344 -3.46 -39.41 31.88
C ASP A 344 -3.90 -38.01 32.37
N ILE A 345 -4.32 -37.14 31.45
CA ILE A 345 -4.83 -35.79 31.76
C ILE A 345 -6.37 -35.81 31.82
N PRO A 346 -6.98 -35.52 32.98
CA PRO A 346 -8.43 -35.50 33.13
C PRO A 346 -9.06 -34.31 32.43
N VAL A 347 -10.15 -34.58 31.70
CA VAL A 347 -11.08 -33.57 31.19
C VAL A 347 -12.32 -33.59 32.08
N LEU A 348 -12.46 -32.56 32.92
CA LEU A 348 -13.49 -32.41 33.95
C LEU A 348 -14.53 -31.36 33.53
N ASN A 349 -15.74 -31.48 34.06
CA ASN A 349 -16.77 -30.45 33.98
C ASN A 349 -17.10 -30.01 35.40
N LEU A 350 -16.56 -28.87 35.81
CA LEU A 350 -16.68 -28.31 37.15
C LEU A 350 -17.16 -26.87 37.05
N ASN A 351 -17.83 -26.39 38.10
CA ASN A 351 -18.22 -25.00 38.15
C ASN A 351 -16.99 -24.13 38.48
N THR A 352 -16.67 -23.17 37.61
CA THR A 352 -15.51 -22.30 37.78
C THR A 352 -15.94 -20.84 37.73
N LYS A 353 -15.52 -20.05 38.72
CA LYS A 353 -15.69 -18.60 38.70
C LYS A 353 -14.57 -18.00 37.86
N ILE A 354 -14.91 -17.37 36.74
CA ILE A 354 -13.95 -16.83 35.78
C ILE A 354 -13.86 -15.32 35.95
N VAL A 355 -12.63 -14.81 36.03
CA VAL A 355 -12.28 -13.40 36.00
C VAL A 355 -11.23 -13.22 34.90
N GLU A 356 -11.68 -12.78 33.72
CA GLU A 356 -10.84 -12.54 32.55
C GLU A 356 -10.00 -13.78 32.15
N ASN A 357 -8.67 -13.71 32.31
CA ASN A 357 -7.69 -14.73 31.91
C ASN A 357 -7.49 -15.83 32.96
N PHE A 358 -8.15 -15.70 34.11
CA PHE A 358 -8.01 -16.63 35.21
C PHE A 358 -9.37 -17.02 35.75
N GLY A 359 -9.40 -18.13 36.45
CA GLY A 359 -10.57 -18.58 37.15
C GLY A 359 -10.20 -19.28 38.43
N ILE A 360 -11.22 -19.65 39.16
CA ILE A 360 -11.10 -20.33 40.43
C ILE A 360 -12.04 -21.52 40.43
N VAL A 361 -11.52 -22.64 40.90
CA VAL A 361 -12.30 -23.86 41.17
C VAL A 361 -12.13 -24.24 42.63
N ASP A 362 -13.23 -24.71 43.24
CA ASP A 362 -13.21 -25.21 44.60
C ASP A 362 -12.24 -26.40 44.75
N LYS A 363 -11.47 -26.42 45.83
CA LYS A 363 -10.42 -27.42 46.05
C LYS A 363 -10.99 -28.80 46.31
N GLU A 364 -12.10 -28.91 47.03
CA GLU A 364 -12.76 -30.17 47.33
C GLU A 364 -13.45 -30.71 46.09
N GLU A 365 -14.22 -29.86 45.40
CA GLU A 365 -14.91 -30.23 44.16
C GLU A 365 -13.91 -30.74 43.10
N PHE A 366 -12.76 -30.06 42.96
CA PHE A 366 -11.70 -30.51 42.06
C PHE A 366 -11.07 -31.83 42.49
N ARG A 367 -10.78 -32.01 43.80
CA ARG A 367 -10.17 -33.25 44.32
C ARG A 367 -11.07 -34.44 44.07
N ASP A 368 -12.35 -34.30 44.34
CA ASP A 368 -13.31 -35.38 44.25
C ASP A 368 -13.50 -35.80 42.78
N ALA A 369 -13.72 -34.83 41.88
CA ALA A 369 -13.81 -35.10 40.44
C ALA A 369 -12.52 -35.68 39.84
N TYR A 370 -11.35 -35.20 40.28
CA TYR A 370 -10.06 -35.75 39.87
C TYR A 370 -9.90 -37.22 40.31
N SER A 371 -10.30 -37.53 41.55
CA SER A 371 -10.24 -38.89 42.08
C SER A 371 -11.19 -39.86 41.36
N GLU A 372 -12.42 -39.41 41.07
CA GLU A 372 -13.43 -40.17 40.33
C GLU A 372 -13.01 -40.43 38.88
N TRP A 373 -12.39 -39.44 38.23
CA TRP A 373 -11.84 -39.64 36.90
C TRP A 373 -10.72 -40.68 36.92
N LYS A 374 -9.81 -40.62 37.91
CA LYS A 374 -8.69 -41.56 38.03
C LYS A 374 -9.15 -43.00 38.26
N THR A 375 -10.22 -43.22 39.02
CA THR A 375 -10.80 -44.57 39.19
C THR A 375 -11.42 -45.07 37.89
N LYS A 376 -12.21 -44.23 37.19
CA LYS A 376 -12.78 -44.56 35.87
C LYS A 376 -11.71 -44.84 34.81
N ALA A 377 -10.64 -44.05 34.77
CA ALA A 377 -9.52 -44.23 33.84
C ALA A 377 -8.82 -45.57 34.07
N LYS A 378 -8.58 -45.97 35.34
CA LYS A 378 -8.02 -47.28 35.68
C LYS A 378 -8.90 -48.44 35.20
N ILE A 379 -10.21 -48.35 35.41
CA ILE A 379 -11.16 -49.37 34.96
C ILE A 379 -11.15 -49.49 33.43
N LYS A 380 -11.26 -48.37 32.71
CA LYS A 380 -11.19 -48.34 31.24
C LYS A 380 -9.86 -48.88 30.71
N ALA A 381 -8.74 -48.58 31.36
CA ALA A 381 -7.42 -49.08 30.97
C ALA A 381 -7.33 -50.60 31.16
N ALA A 382 -7.89 -51.15 32.24
CA ALA A 382 -7.97 -52.59 32.47
C ALA A 382 -8.82 -53.29 31.39
N GLU A 383 -10.00 -52.75 31.06
CA GLU A 383 -10.86 -53.27 30.00
C GLU A 383 -10.19 -53.23 28.61
N LYS A 384 -9.46 -52.15 28.29
CA LYS A 384 -8.69 -52.04 27.04
C LYS A 384 -7.59 -53.11 26.97
N LYS A 385 -6.87 -53.34 28.07
CA LYS A 385 -5.83 -54.39 28.16
C LYS A 385 -6.42 -55.79 27.98
N GLU A 386 -7.55 -56.08 28.60
CA GLU A 386 -8.25 -57.35 28.46
C GLU A 386 -8.73 -57.57 27.01
N LYS A 387 -9.33 -56.55 26.39
CA LYS A 387 -9.74 -56.60 24.97
C LYS A 387 -8.54 -56.80 24.02
N TRP A 388 -7.41 -56.17 24.31
CA TRP A 388 -6.17 -56.34 23.54
C TRP A 388 -5.59 -57.76 23.67
N LEU A 389 -5.50 -58.30 24.90
CA LEU A 389 -5.08 -59.69 25.15
C LEU A 389 -5.99 -60.69 24.44
N ASN A 390 -7.30 -60.48 24.49
CA ASN A 390 -8.28 -61.32 23.79
C ASN A 390 -8.13 -61.25 22.27
N LYS A 391 -7.79 -60.09 21.71
CA LYS A 391 -7.51 -59.94 20.27
C LYS A 391 -6.23 -60.70 19.88
N LEU A 392 -5.17 -60.56 20.67
CA LEU A 392 -3.88 -61.21 20.43
C LEU A 392 -3.98 -62.74 20.55
N LEU A 393 -4.76 -63.25 21.52
CA LEU A 393 -5.09 -64.67 21.62
C LEU A 393 -5.89 -65.17 20.41
N LYS A 394 -6.83 -64.38 19.89
CA LYS A 394 -7.60 -64.75 18.67
C LYS A 394 -6.71 -64.77 17.44
N GLU A 395 -5.79 -63.83 17.29
CA GLU A 395 -4.81 -63.80 16.20
C GLU A 395 -3.83 -64.98 16.29
N TYR A 396 -3.28 -65.25 17.48
CA TYR A 396 -2.41 -66.41 17.71
C TYR A 396 -3.14 -67.75 17.42
N LYS A 397 -4.40 -67.90 17.84
CA LYS A 397 -5.22 -69.08 17.50
C LYS A 397 -5.42 -69.22 15.99
N LYS A 398 -5.70 -68.13 15.27
CA LYS A 398 -5.84 -68.14 13.81
C LYS A 398 -4.55 -68.51 13.08
N GLU A 399 -3.40 -67.98 13.53
CA GLU A 399 -2.10 -68.32 12.95
C GLU A 399 -1.70 -69.77 13.22
N ARG A 400 -2.01 -70.31 14.41
CA ARG A 400 -1.71 -71.70 14.74
C ARG A 400 -2.57 -72.69 13.95
N ILE A 401 -3.83 -72.36 13.69
CA ILE A 401 -4.70 -73.14 12.80
C ILE A 401 -4.19 -73.10 11.34
N LYS A 402 -3.64 -71.97 10.89
CA LYS A 402 -3.02 -71.85 9.56
C LYS A 402 -1.71 -72.62 9.40
N LYS A 403 -0.96 -72.88 10.48
CA LYS A 403 0.28 -73.66 10.47
C LYS A 403 0.07 -75.18 10.63
N LEU A 404 -1.13 -75.61 11.04
CA LEU A 404 -1.51 -77.01 11.22
C LEU A 404 -2.33 -77.57 10.05
N LYS A 405 -2.67 -76.72 9.08
CA LYS A 405 -3.10 -77.08 7.73
C LYS A 405 -1.91 -76.90 6.79
#